data_AF-A0A2H4XEH2-F1
#
_entry.id   AF-A0A2H4XEH2-F1
#
_cell.length_a   1.000
_cell.length_b   1.000
_cell.length_c   1.000
_cell.angle_alpha   90.00
_cell.angle_beta   90.00
_cell.angle_gamma   90.00
#
_symmetry.space_group_name_H-M   'P 1'
#
loop_
_entity.id
_entity.type
_entity.pdbx_description
1 polymer ?
#
loop_
_entity_poly.entity_id
_entity_poly.type
_entity_poly.pdbx_seq_one_letter_code
_entity_poly.pdbx_strand_id
1 'polypeptide(L)'
;PAFTQDTYYFVMFENVALGYNVGTVTASTMDLNTNITYLITTGDQKGVFTIDKTTGLIITTGVVDREEQEFYSLKVVASGGAVTGEAVVNITVKDLNDNSPHFLHAVESVNVVENWKMGHIIFQAKAVDLDEGVNGRVMYSLKQNPLGMFQIDDISGAVSITGALDVNVGSYQVEILASDMGVPQLTSSFILTVSVHDVNDNPPVFDQLSYEVTLLESEPVNSRFFKVQASDRDSGANGEISYHITDGNVGEA
;
A
#
# COMPACT_ATOMS: atom_id res chain seq x y z
N PRO A 1 -42.56 19.09 26.02
CA PRO A 1 -42.14 19.51 24.67
C PRO A 1 -42.19 18.32 23.72
N ALA A 2 -42.62 18.51 22.48
CA ALA A 2 -42.64 17.50 21.43
C ALA A 2 -41.87 18.03 20.22
N PHE A 3 -40.90 17.25 19.73
CA PHE A 3 -40.18 17.60 18.50
C PHE A 3 -41.12 17.55 17.30
N THR A 4 -40.80 18.32 16.26
CA THR A 4 -41.53 18.25 14.99
C THR A 4 -41.30 16.93 14.26
N GLN A 5 -40.19 16.24 14.56
CA GLN A 5 -39.83 14.94 14.02
C GLN A 5 -39.18 14.09 15.12
N ASP A 6 -39.42 12.78 15.09
CA ASP A 6 -38.72 11.83 15.98
C ASP A 6 -37.26 11.64 15.56
N THR A 7 -36.95 11.86 14.28
CA THR A 7 -35.60 11.77 13.73
C THR A 7 -35.36 12.87 12.68
N TYR A 8 -34.26 13.59 12.82
CA TYR A 8 -33.76 14.59 11.87
C TYR A 8 -32.56 14.04 11.12
N TYR A 9 -32.39 14.48 9.87
CA TYR A 9 -31.28 14.08 9.01
C TYR A 9 -30.57 15.31 8.46
N PHE A 10 -29.27 15.40 8.71
CA PHE A 10 -28.42 16.44 8.16
C PHE A 10 -27.24 15.83 7.42
N VAL A 11 -26.72 16.58 6.47
CA VAL A 11 -25.55 16.20 5.66
C VAL A 11 -24.61 17.39 5.65
N MET A 12 -23.34 17.15 5.95
CA MET A 12 -22.29 18.15 5.92
C MET A 12 -21.03 17.52 5.34
N PHE A 13 -20.18 18.32 4.71
CA PHE A 13 -18.83 17.87 4.39
C PHE A 13 -17.97 17.82 5.65
N GLU A 14 -16.92 17.02 5.63
CA GLU A 14 -15.84 17.14 6.60
C GLU A 14 -15.04 18.44 6.42
N ASN A 15 -14.09 18.68 7.32
CA ASN A 15 -13.19 19.85 7.28
C ASN A 15 -13.90 21.22 7.21
N VAL A 16 -15.18 21.27 7.58
CA VAL A 16 -15.92 22.52 7.67
C VAL A 16 -15.35 23.38 8.80
N ALA A 17 -15.42 24.70 8.61
CA ALA A 17 -14.96 25.65 9.62
C ALA A 17 -15.72 25.47 10.95
N LEU A 18 -15.07 25.88 12.05
CA LEU A 18 -15.73 25.96 13.35
C LEU A 18 -16.92 26.92 13.29
N GLY A 19 -18.03 26.53 13.93
CA GLY A 19 -19.29 27.27 13.88
C GLY A 19 -20.10 27.03 12.61
N TYR A 20 -19.76 26.03 11.79
CA TYR A 20 -20.56 25.65 10.63
C TYR A 20 -21.97 25.24 11.06
N ASN A 21 -22.98 25.78 10.38
CA ASN A 21 -24.38 25.45 10.63
C ASN A 21 -24.71 24.08 10.05
N VAL A 22 -24.90 23.09 10.91
CA VAL A 22 -25.28 21.72 10.53
C VAL A 22 -26.78 21.62 10.25
N GLY A 23 -27.60 22.28 11.07
CA GLY A 23 -29.04 22.26 10.97
C GLY A 23 -29.72 22.68 12.27
N THR A 24 -31.05 22.78 12.26
CA THR A 24 -31.85 23.20 13.41
C THR A 24 -32.91 22.16 13.73
N VAL A 25 -33.02 21.79 15.00
CA VAL A 25 -34.14 20.99 15.51
C VAL A 25 -35.15 21.88 16.21
N THR A 26 -36.42 21.48 16.24
CA THR A 26 -37.47 22.31 16.84
C THR A 26 -38.44 21.44 17.61
N ALA A 27 -38.70 21.83 18.85
CA ALA A 27 -39.76 21.28 19.68
C ALA A 27 -40.77 22.37 20.02
N SER A 28 -42.03 21.97 20.18
CA SER A 28 -43.12 22.82 20.62
C SER A 28 -43.76 22.27 21.89
N THR A 29 -44.52 23.11 22.59
CA THR A 29 -45.26 22.74 23.80
C THR A 29 -46.61 23.41 23.78
N MET A 30 -47.62 22.79 24.41
CA MET A 30 -48.97 23.37 24.49
C MET A 30 -49.03 24.59 25.40
N ASP A 31 -48.08 24.74 26.33
CA ASP A 31 -47.97 25.91 27.20
C ASP A 31 -47.04 26.97 26.60
N LEU A 32 -47.61 28.05 26.07
CA LEU A 32 -46.89 29.14 25.42
C LEU A 32 -45.98 29.96 26.36
N ASN A 33 -46.11 29.81 27.68
CA ASN A 33 -45.23 30.47 28.65
C ASN A 33 -43.98 29.64 29.00
N THR A 34 -43.88 28.42 28.47
CA THR A 34 -42.75 27.52 28.74
C THR A 34 -41.59 27.81 27.79
N ASN A 35 -40.45 28.21 28.35
CA ASN A 35 -39.20 28.31 27.59
C ASN A 35 -38.62 26.90 27.38
N ILE A 36 -38.47 26.50 26.12
CA ILE A 36 -37.84 25.23 25.76
C ILE A 36 -36.31 25.42 25.71
N THR A 37 -35.58 24.48 26.29
CA THR A 37 -34.13 24.41 26.23
C THR A 37 -33.66 23.13 25.57
N TYR A 38 -32.65 23.22 24.70
CA TYR A 38 -32.10 22.08 23.97
C TYR A 38 -30.75 21.63 24.52
N LEU A 39 -30.51 20.31 24.49
CA LEU A 39 -29.25 19.70 24.90
C LEU A 39 -28.96 18.43 24.09
N ILE A 40 -27.73 18.30 23.59
CA ILE A 40 -27.20 17.02 23.09
C ILE A 40 -26.76 16.20 24.30
N THR A 41 -27.29 14.98 24.43
CA THR A 41 -27.05 14.11 25.60
C THR A 41 -26.10 12.96 25.31
N THR A 42 -26.13 12.41 24.09
CA THR A 42 -25.25 11.31 23.64
C THR A 42 -25.01 11.40 22.13
N GLY A 43 -24.06 10.62 21.62
CA GLY A 43 -23.78 10.50 20.18
C GLY A 43 -22.62 11.36 19.67
N ASP A 44 -22.05 12.21 20.54
CA ASP A 44 -20.88 13.03 20.27
C ASP A 44 -19.85 12.84 21.39
N GLN A 45 -19.08 11.74 21.36
CA GLN A 45 -18.12 11.46 22.44
C GLN A 45 -16.95 12.46 22.45
N LYS A 46 -16.65 13.10 21.32
CA LYS A 46 -15.52 14.01 21.16
C LYS A 46 -15.89 15.49 21.35
N GLY A 47 -17.18 15.81 21.45
CA GLY A 47 -17.66 17.18 21.63
C GLY A 47 -17.47 18.05 20.38
N VAL A 48 -17.55 17.45 19.20
CA VAL A 48 -17.37 18.16 17.92
C VAL A 48 -18.62 18.93 17.50
N PHE A 49 -19.76 18.71 18.16
CA PHE A 49 -21.00 19.45 17.97
C PHE A 49 -21.48 20.16 19.24
N THR A 50 -22.14 21.28 19.05
CA THR A 50 -22.92 21.93 20.11
C THR A 50 -24.29 22.35 19.59
N ILE A 51 -25.25 22.46 20.51
CA ILE A 51 -26.59 22.94 20.20
C ILE A 51 -26.86 24.24 20.97
N ASP A 52 -27.35 25.25 20.26
CA ASP A 52 -27.83 26.47 20.89
C ASP A 52 -29.07 26.15 21.73
N LYS A 53 -28.97 26.46 23.02
CA LYS A 53 -29.98 26.08 24.01
C LYS A 53 -31.35 26.69 23.74
N THR A 54 -31.43 27.82 23.03
CA THR A 54 -32.69 28.55 22.81
C THR A 54 -33.27 28.33 21.42
N THR A 55 -32.42 28.26 20.41
CA THR A 55 -32.83 28.18 19.00
C THR A 55 -32.86 26.75 18.46
N GLY A 56 -32.17 25.81 19.11
CA GLY A 56 -32.04 24.43 18.62
C GLY A 56 -31.09 24.29 17.43
N LEU A 57 -30.32 25.34 17.12
CA LEU A 57 -29.30 25.36 16.07
C LEU A 57 -28.11 24.49 16.47
N ILE A 58 -27.75 23.52 15.64
CA ILE A 58 -26.57 22.67 15.83
C ILE A 58 -25.44 23.23 14.98
N ILE A 59 -24.29 23.46 15.61
CA ILE A 59 -23.06 23.93 14.95
C ILE A 59 -21.87 23.05 15.31
N THR A 60 -20.83 23.09 14.48
CA THR A 60 -19.55 22.45 14.77
C THR A 60 -18.74 23.25 15.80
N THR A 61 -18.12 22.54 16.76
CA THR A 61 -17.19 23.09 17.76
C THR A 61 -15.79 22.47 17.67
N GLY A 62 -15.65 21.39 16.92
CA GLY A 62 -14.37 20.76 16.60
C GLY A 62 -14.23 20.51 15.10
N VAL A 63 -13.06 20.00 14.71
CA VAL A 63 -12.82 19.50 13.35
C VAL A 63 -13.57 18.17 13.21
N VAL A 64 -14.34 18.03 12.15
CA VAL A 64 -15.02 16.78 11.77
C VAL A 64 -14.22 16.18 10.63
N ASP A 65 -13.78 14.95 10.83
CA ASP A 65 -12.96 14.13 9.93
C ASP A 65 -13.77 12.85 9.65
N ARG A 66 -13.98 12.53 8.38
CA ARG A 66 -14.81 11.40 7.94
C ARG A 66 -14.08 10.08 8.13
N GLU A 67 -12.77 10.02 7.87
CA GLU A 67 -11.93 8.84 8.09
C GLU A 67 -11.92 8.43 9.56
N GLU A 68 -12.11 9.41 10.46
CA GLU A 68 -12.27 9.15 11.89
C GLU A 68 -13.70 8.74 12.27
N GLN A 69 -14.73 9.43 11.76
CA GLN A 69 -16.13 9.08 11.99
C GLN A 69 -17.07 9.63 10.90
N GLU A 70 -17.55 8.74 10.02
CA GLU A 70 -18.44 9.07 8.90
C GLU A 70 -19.89 9.42 9.29
N PHE A 71 -20.33 9.01 10.49
CA PHE A 71 -21.74 9.12 10.89
C PHE A 71 -21.91 9.41 12.39
N TYR A 72 -22.79 10.36 12.69
CA TYR A 72 -23.16 10.72 14.07
C TYR A 72 -24.66 10.53 14.28
N SER A 73 -25.02 9.83 15.35
CA SER A 73 -26.41 9.67 15.80
C SER A 73 -26.57 10.34 17.16
N LEU A 74 -26.88 11.63 17.15
CA LEU A 74 -27.01 12.45 18.34
C LEU A 74 -28.38 12.26 18.99
N LYS A 75 -28.41 12.10 20.31
CA LYS A 75 -29.66 12.14 21.08
C LYS A 75 -29.87 13.55 21.64
N VAL A 76 -30.91 14.23 21.17
CA VAL A 76 -31.23 15.60 21.60
C VAL A 76 -32.45 15.59 22.50
N VAL A 77 -32.35 16.31 23.61
CA VAL A 77 -33.43 16.50 24.57
C VAL A 77 -33.91 17.95 24.51
N ALA A 78 -35.22 18.14 24.42
CA ALA A 78 -35.89 19.42 24.60
C ALA A 78 -36.58 19.44 25.98
N SER A 79 -36.13 20.29 26.88
CA SER A 79 -36.69 20.45 28.23
C SER A 79 -37.51 21.72 28.35
N GLY A 80 -38.75 21.57 28.82
CA GLY A 80 -39.64 22.69 29.19
C GLY A 80 -39.79 22.82 30.71
N GLY A 81 -38.76 22.44 31.47
CA GLY A 81 -38.82 22.34 32.94
C GLY A 81 -39.02 20.90 33.40
N ALA A 82 -40.20 20.57 33.91
CA ALA A 82 -40.50 19.23 34.44
C ALA A 82 -40.77 18.17 33.36
N VAL A 83 -41.04 18.59 32.12
CA VAL A 83 -41.35 17.70 30.99
C VAL A 83 -40.25 17.81 29.94
N THR A 84 -39.78 16.67 29.48
CA THR A 84 -38.79 16.55 28.40
C THR A 84 -39.42 15.87 27.17
N GLY A 85 -38.90 16.22 26.00
CA GLY A 85 -39.07 15.46 24.76
C GLY A 85 -37.69 15.03 24.26
N GLU A 86 -37.62 13.95 23.49
CA GLU A 86 -36.39 13.43 22.93
C GLU A 86 -36.54 13.26 21.41
N ALA A 87 -35.45 13.48 20.67
CA ALA A 87 -35.35 13.18 19.24
C ALA A 87 -33.93 12.70 18.90
N VAL A 88 -33.81 11.98 17.79
CA VAL A 88 -32.52 11.56 17.23
C VAL A 88 -32.14 12.51 16.08
N VAL A 89 -30.87 12.88 16.01
CA VAL A 89 -30.32 13.66 14.90
C VAL A 89 -29.20 12.85 14.26
N ASN A 90 -29.44 12.42 13.03
CA ASN A 90 -28.49 11.69 12.22
C ASN A 90 -27.74 12.65 11.31
N ILE A 91 -26.43 12.73 11.46
CA ILE A 91 -25.56 13.57 10.64
C ILE A 91 -24.67 12.63 9.83
N THR A 92 -24.79 12.71 8.51
CA THR A 92 -23.89 12.03 7.57
C THR A 92 -22.80 12.99 7.15
N VAL A 93 -21.55 12.59 7.36
CA VAL A 93 -20.38 13.34 6.90
C VAL A 93 -20.09 12.94 5.45
N LYS A 94 -19.89 13.93 4.60
CA LYS A 94 -19.51 13.75 3.20
C LYS A 94 -18.01 13.94 3.04
N ASP A 95 -17.46 12.98 2.33
CA ASP A 95 -16.05 12.87 1.98
C ASP A 95 -15.55 14.06 1.15
N LEU A 96 -14.32 14.48 1.45
CA LEU A 96 -13.50 15.34 0.62
C LEU A 96 -12.19 14.60 0.30
N ASN A 97 -11.58 14.91 -0.86
CA ASN A 97 -10.28 14.33 -1.21
C ASN A 97 -9.17 15.04 -0.45
N ASP A 98 -8.89 14.62 0.78
CA ASP A 98 -7.89 15.21 1.66
C ASP A 98 -6.83 14.22 2.16
N ASN A 99 -6.97 12.93 1.86
CA ASN A 99 -5.91 11.94 1.99
C ASN A 99 -5.27 11.66 0.63
N SER A 100 -3.95 11.47 0.64
CA SER A 100 -3.22 11.06 -0.56
C SER A 100 -2.92 9.57 -0.49
N PRO A 101 -2.80 8.86 -1.62
CA PRO A 101 -2.45 7.45 -1.61
C PRO A 101 -1.12 7.24 -0.86
N HIS A 102 -1.02 6.21 -0.02
CA HIS A 102 0.18 5.95 0.77
C HIS A 102 0.71 4.53 0.52
N PHE A 103 1.97 4.42 0.11
CA PHE A 103 2.68 3.14 -0.03
C PHE A 103 3.06 2.57 1.34
N LEU A 104 2.85 1.27 1.54
CA LEU A 104 3.18 0.61 2.82
C LEU A 104 4.68 0.65 3.17
N HIS A 105 5.53 0.73 2.14
CA HIS A 105 6.99 0.76 2.27
C HIS A 105 7.56 1.95 1.51
N ALA A 106 8.52 2.66 2.13
CA ALA A 106 9.12 3.87 1.55
C ALA A 106 10.15 3.56 0.44
N VAL A 107 10.82 2.41 0.50
CA VAL A 107 11.80 1.94 -0.48
C VAL A 107 11.71 0.43 -0.56
N GLU A 108 11.67 -0.11 -1.77
CA GLU A 108 11.72 -1.55 -2.01
C GLU A 108 12.76 -1.88 -3.07
N SER A 109 13.29 -3.10 -3.00
CA SER A 109 14.18 -3.65 -4.01
C SER A 109 13.76 -5.04 -4.41
N VAL A 110 13.96 -5.37 -5.68
CA VAL A 110 13.74 -6.70 -6.22
C VAL A 110 14.93 -7.17 -7.02
N ASN A 111 15.26 -8.45 -6.88
CA ASN A 111 16.27 -9.12 -7.69
C ASN A 111 15.59 -9.77 -8.88
N VAL A 112 16.10 -9.48 -10.07
CA VAL A 112 15.66 -10.05 -11.34
C VAL A 112 16.86 -10.68 -12.03
N VAL A 113 16.63 -11.60 -12.95
CA VAL A 113 17.71 -12.17 -13.76
C VAL A 113 17.54 -11.81 -15.22
N GLU A 114 18.65 -11.70 -15.95
CA GLU A 114 18.67 -11.18 -17.32
C GLU A 114 17.85 -12.01 -18.32
N ASN A 115 17.70 -13.32 -18.08
CA ASN A 115 16.98 -14.22 -18.99
C ASN A 115 15.44 -14.21 -18.80
N TRP A 116 14.92 -13.41 -17.87
CA TRP A 116 13.48 -13.26 -17.68
C TRP A 116 12.83 -12.61 -18.91
N LYS A 117 11.75 -13.24 -19.38
CA LYS A 117 11.06 -12.81 -20.60
C LYS A 117 10.19 -11.60 -20.38
N MET A 118 9.89 -10.90 -21.47
CA MET A 118 8.87 -9.85 -21.49
C MET A 118 7.54 -10.36 -20.91
N GLY A 119 6.88 -9.50 -20.13
CA GLY A 119 5.64 -9.80 -19.43
C GLY A 119 5.83 -10.47 -18.07
N HIS A 120 7.06 -10.82 -17.65
CA HIS A 120 7.29 -11.34 -16.31
C HIS A 120 7.01 -10.26 -15.26
N ILE A 121 6.16 -10.57 -14.29
CA ILE A 121 5.83 -9.66 -13.18
C ILE A 121 6.94 -9.74 -12.14
N ILE A 122 7.55 -8.61 -11.84
CA ILE A 122 8.68 -8.52 -10.91
C ILE A 122 8.29 -7.88 -9.58
N PHE A 123 7.21 -7.11 -9.57
CA PHE A 123 6.82 -6.35 -8.39
C PHE A 123 5.32 -6.08 -8.39
N GLN A 124 4.72 -5.97 -7.21
CA GLN A 124 3.31 -5.63 -7.03
C GLN A 124 3.23 -4.37 -6.17
N ALA A 125 3.03 -3.21 -6.80
CA ALA A 125 2.84 -1.97 -6.08
C ALA A 125 1.53 -2.00 -5.31
N LYS A 126 1.57 -1.47 -4.08
CA LYS A 126 0.40 -1.34 -3.23
C LYS A 126 0.44 -0.06 -2.42
N ALA A 127 -0.43 0.87 -2.80
CA ALA A 127 -0.78 2.03 -2.02
C ALA A 127 -2.22 1.91 -1.52
N VAL A 128 -2.51 2.58 -0.40
CA VAL A 128 -3.85 2.65 0.20
C VAL A 128 -4.19 4.12 0.38
N ASP A 129 -5.43 4.45 0.04
CA ASP A 129 -6.04 5.75 0.28
C ASP A 129 -7.26 5.54 1.17
N LEU A 130 -7.48 6.43 2.13
CA LEU A 130 -8.53 6.29 3.15
C LEU A 130 -9.86 6.93 2.74
N ASP A 131 -9.85 7.78 1.72
CA ASP A 131 -11.01 8.52 1.27
C ASP A 131 -12.08 7.61 0.62
N GLU A 132 -13.32 8.11 0.52
CA GLU A 132 -14.45 7.34 -0.01
C GLU A 132 -14.47 7.29 -1.56
N GLY A 133 -14.72 6.11 -2.10
CA GLY A 133 -15.13 5.97 -3.50
C GLY A 133 -14.04 6.32 -4.51
N VAL A 134 -14.20 7.43 -5.24
CA VAL A 134 -13.21 7.88 -6.25
C VAL A 134 -12.06 8.63 -5.62
N ASN A 135 -12.29 9.28 -4.48
CA ASN A 135 -11.26 9.98 -3.72
C ASN A 135 -10.26 8.95 -3.14
N GLY A 136 -10.74 7.79 -2.69
CA GLY A 136 -9.85 6.68 -2.29
C GLY A 136 -9.38 5.75 -3.42
N ARG A 137 -9.73 6.02 -4.70
CA ARG A 137 -9.42 5.09 -5.79
C ARG A 137 -8.02 5.32 -6.35
N VAL A 138 -7.11 4.44 -5.96
CA VAL A 138 -5.72 4.46 -6.42
C VAL A 138 -5.57 3.96 -7.87
N MET A 139 -4.82 4.72 -8.67
CA MET A 139 -4.28 4.33 -9.97
C MET A 139 -2.76 4.45 -9.99
N TYR A 140 -2.08 3.50 -10.62
CA TYR A 140 -0.63 3.45 -10.69
C TYR A 140 -0.08 3.89 -12.05
N SER A 141 1.09 4.52 -12.04
CA SER A 141 1.84 4.86 -13.24
C SER A 141 3.35 4.89 -12.97
N LEU A 142 4.16 4.88 -14.03
CA LEU A 142 5.61 5.05 -13.91
C LEU A 142 5.99 6.49 -14.23
N LYS A 143 6.52 7.20 -13.24
CA LYS A 143 7.04 8.56 -13.41
C LYS A 143 8.46 8.55 -13.96
N GLN A 144 9.28 7.60 -13.48
CA GLN A 144 10.63 7.36 -14.02
C GLN A 144 10.74 5.89 -14.42
N ASN A 145 11.03 5.67 -15.70
CA ASN A 145 11.18 4.34 -16.30
C ASN A 145 12.42 4.32 -17.20
N PRO A 146 13.61 4.03 -16.64
CA PRO A 146 14.85 4.05 -17.39
C PRO A 146 14.76 3.13 -18.62
N LEU A 147 15.08 3.69 -19.79
CA LEU A 147 15.09 3.00 -21.08
C LEU A 147 13.75 2.34 -21.49
N GLY A 148 12.65 2.61 -20.77
CA GLY A 148 11.35 2.01 -21.05
C GLY A 148 11.28 0.51 -20.77
N MET A 149 12.10 0.00 -19.83
CA MET A 149 12.29 -1.43 -19.56
C MET A 149 11.18 -2.08 -18.72
N PHE A 150 10.29 -1.26 -18.17
CA PHE A 150 9.19 -1.71 -17.33
C PHE A 150 7.86 -1.13 -17.78
N GLN A 151 6.78 -1.80 -17.41
CA GLN A 151 5.42 -1.28 -17.46
C GLN A 151 4.72 -1.60 -16.15
N ILE A 152 3.69 -0.82 -15.83
CA ILE A 152 2.84 -1.06 -14.67
C ILE A 152 1.39 -1.12 -15.13
N ASP A 153 0.65 -2.11 -14.63
CA ASP A 153 -0.80 -2.15 -14.75
C ASP A 153 -1.42 -1.12 -13.79
N ASP A 154 -2.26 -0.24 -14.32
CA ASP A 154 -2.77 0.95 -13.62
C ASP A 154 -3.73 0.62 -12.47
N ILE A 155 -4.39 -0.54 -12.52
CA ILE A 155 -5.36 -0.97 -11.52
C ILE A 155 -4.71 -1.91 -10.49
N SER A 156 -4.04 -2.97 -10.95
CA SER A 156 -3.43 -3.93 -10.04
C SER A 156 -2.16 -3.40 -9.39
N GLY A 157 -1.40 -2.56 -10.09
CA GLY A 157 -0.05 -2.13 -9.68
C GLY A 157 1.04 -3.15 -10.04
N ALA A 158 0.75 -4.14 -10.89
CA ALA A 158 1.71 -5.16 -11.28
C ALA A 158 2.77 -4.57 -12.23
N VAL A 159 4.03 -4.58 -11.80
CA VAL A 159 5.17 -4.13 -12.60
C VAL A 159 5.74 -5.32 -13.35
N SER A 160 5.88 -5.19 -14.66
CA SER A 160 6.43 -6.24 -15.51
C SER A 160 7.51 -5.73 -16.46
N ILE A 161 8.36 -6.65 -16.91
CA ILE A 161 9.47 -6.38 -17.83
C ILE A 161 8.94 -6.20 -19.26
N THR A 162 9.38 -5.16 -19.95
CA THR A 162 9.03 -4.89 -21.37
C THR A 162 10.18 -5.09 -22.34
N GLY A 163 11.42 -5.20 -21.85
CA GLY A 163 12.62 -5.38 -22.69
C GLY A 163 13.64 -6.33 -22.07
N ALA A 164 14.71 -6.66 -22.81
CA ALA A 164 15.79 -7.50 -22.31
C ALA A 164 16.65 -6.73 -21.29
N LEU A 165 16.71 -7.23 -20.06
CA LEU A 165 17.51 -6.63 -18.99
C LEU A 165 19.00 -6.79 -19.30
N ASP A 166 19.79 -5.77 -18.99
CA ASP A 166 21.24 -5.78 -19.21
C ASP A 166 21.97 -5.87 -17.87
N VAL A 167 22.70 -6.97 -17.67
CA VAL A 167 23.46 -7.23 -16.44
C VAL A 167 24.54 -6.16 -16.19
N ASN A 168 25.07 -5.52 -17.25
CA ASN A 168 26.10 -4.49 -17.13
C ASN A 168 25.57 -3.17 -16.55
N VAL A 169 24.25 -2.96 -16.59
CA VAL A 169 23.60 -1.81 -15.93
C VAL A 169 23.57 -1.98 -14.42
N GLY A 170 23.58 -3.24 -13.93
CA GLY A 170 23.58 -3.61 -12.52
C GLY A 170 22.24 -3.38 -11.81
N SER A 171 21.67 -2.17 -11.91
CA SER A 171 20.34 -1.90 -11.35
C SER A 171 19.58 -0.80 -12.10
N TYR A 172 18.26 -0.93 -12.13
CA TYR A 172 17.34 0.10 -12.60
C TYR A 172 16.59 0.74 -11.42
N GLN A 173 16.50 2.06 -11.43
CA GLN A 173 15.66 2.80 -10.47
C GLN A 173 14.35 3.22 -11.16
N VAL A 174 13.24 2.64 -10.72
CA VAL A 174 11.91 2.88 -11.25
C VAL A 174 11.13 3.70 -10.24
N GLU A 175 10.67 4.90 -10.61
CA GLU A 175 9.79 5.71 -9.75
C GLU A 175 8.34 5.40 -10.09
N ILE A 176 7.64 4.75 -9.15
CA ILE A 176 6.23 4.40 -9.26
C ILE A 176 5.42 5.49 -8.57
N LEU A 177 4.39 5.98 -9.27
CA LEU A 177 3.45 6.99 -8.81
C LEU A 177 2.09 6.34 -8.54
N ALA A 178 1.53 6.58 -7.36
CA ALA A 178 0.13 6.32 -7.05
C ALA A 178 -0.63 7.65 -7.06
N SER A 179 -1.77 7.69 -7.73
CA SER A 179 -2.68 8.84 -7.78
C SER A 179 -4.07 8.39 -7.39
N ASP A 180 -4.78 9.20 -6.62
CA ASP A 180 -6.21 9.03 -6.49
C ASP A 180 -6.95 9.51 -7.76
N MET A 181 -8.29 9.40 -7.73
CA MET A 181 -9.20 9.92 -8.75
C MET A 181 -10.07 11.07 -8.23
N GLY A 182 -9.65 11.72 -7.14
CA GLY A 182 -10.32 12.86 -6.52
C GLY A 182 -10.03 14.19 -7.22
N VAL A 183 -10.60 15.27 -6.70
CA VAL A 183 -10.40 16.64 -7.22
C VAL A 183 -10.13 17.61 -6.07
N PRO A 184 -8.93 18.21 -5.96
CA PRO A 184 -7.76 17.95 -6.80
C PRO A 184 -7.20 16.54 -6.59
N GLN A 185 -6.55 15.97 -7.61
CA GLN A 185 -5.89 14.68 -7.47
C GLN A 185 -4.70 14.80 -6.53
N LEU A 186 -4.60 13.89 -5.56
CA LEU A 186 -3.45 13.75 -4.67
C LEU A 186 -2.63 12.52 -5.08
N THR A 187 -1.33 12.60 -4.83
CA THR A 187 -0.37 11.61 -5.32
C THR A 187 0.73 11.33 -4.31
N SER A 188 1.30 10.13 -4.40
CA SER A 188 2.57 9.78 -3.76
C SER A 188 3.44 9.00 -4.72
N SER A 189 4.75 8.98 -4.48
CA SER A 189 5.68 8.15 -5.25
C SER A 189 6.65 7.40 -4.34
N PHE A 190 7.15 6.28 -4.84
CA PHE A 190 8.28 5.57 -4.23
C PHE A 190 9.22 5.02 -5.30
N ILE A 191 10.47 4.75 -4.90
CA ILE A 191 11.51 4.24 -5.79
C ILE A 191 11.68 2.73 -5.58
N LEU A 192 11.46 1.96 -6.64
CA LEU A 192 11.77 0.54 -6.74
C LEU A 192 13.17 0.36 -7.34
N THR A 193 14.07 -0.29 -6.61
CA THR A 193 15.40 -0.67 -7.11
C THR A 193 15.36 -2.09 -7.67
N VAL A 194 15.49 -2.23 -8.98
CA VAL A 194 15.51 -3.51 -9.68
C VAL A 194 16.97 -3.91 -9.93
N SER A 195 17.49 -4.85 -9.16
CA SER A 195 18.86 -5.35 -9.29
C SER A 195 18.91 -6.54 -10.24
N VAL A 196 19.72 -6.44 -11.30
CA VAL A 196 19.86 -7.48 -12.31
C VAL A 196 21.02 -8.40 -11.94
N HIS A 197 20.74 -9.69 -11.85
CA HIS A 197 21.74 -10.74 -11.60
C HIS A 197 21.96 -11.58 -12.85
N ASP A 198 23.20 -12.03 -13.00
CA ASP A 198 23.58 -13.04 -13.98
C ASP A 198 23.00 -14.41 -13.60
N VAL A 199 22.76 -15.27 -14.59
CA VAL A 199 22.26 -16.63 -14.37
C VAL A 199 23.39 -17.63 -14.54
N ASN A 200 23.57 -18.51 -13.56
CA ASN A 200 24.36 -19.73 -13.76
C ASN A 200 23.46 -20.76 -14.46
N ASP A 201 23.46 -20.76 -15.80
CA ASP A 201 22.62 -21.65 -16.61
C ASP A 201 23.39 -22.70 -17.40
N ASN A 202 24.72 -22.75 -17.26
CA ASN A 202 25.56 -23.76 -17.87
C ASN A 202 26.23 -24.62 -16.78
N PRO A 203 26.04 -25.95 -16.77
CA PRO A 203 26.80 -26.81 -15.86
C PRO A 203 28.24 -26.99 -16.36
N PRO A 204 29.23 -27.23 -15.46
CA PRO A 204 30.57 -27.58 -15.87
C PRO A 204 30.59 -28.88 -16.68
N VAL A 205 31.30 -28.88 -17.81
CA VAL A 205 31.42 -30.04 -18.71
C VAL A 205 32.87 -30.46 -18.81
N PHE A 206 33.16 -31.75 -18.58
CA PHE A 206 34.49 -32.33 -18.81
C PHE A 206 34.86 -32.31 -20.30
N ASP A 207 36.14 -32.10 -20.59
CA ASP A 207 36.65 -32.08 -21.97
C ASP A 207 36.65 -33.48 -22.63
N GLN A 208 36.45 -34.53 -21.85
CA GLN A 208 36.35 -35.91 -22.32
C GLN A 208 35.21 -36.66 -21.61
N LEU A 209 34.64 -37.67 -22.28
CA LEU A 209 33.58 -38.53 -21.74
C LEU A 209 34.12 -39.57 -20.74
N SER A 210 35.41 -39.90 -20.85
CA SER A 210 36.11 -40.84 -19.98
C SER A 210 37.60 -40.54 -20.01
N TYR A 211 38.25 -40.66 -18.85
CA TYR A 211 39.69 -40.51 -18.73
C TYR A 211 40.32 -41.85 -18.38
N GLU A 212 41.32 -42.28 -19.14
CA GLU A 212 42.08 -43.50 -18.91
C GLU A 212 43.58 -43.18 -18.85
N VAL A 213 44.26 -43.68 -17.82
CA VAL A 213 45.69 -43.41 -17.57
C VAL A 213 46.36 -44.69 -17.13
N THR A 214 47.50 -45.00 -17.74
CA THR A 214 48.39 -46.09 -17.28
C THR A 214 49.55 -45.50 -16.51
N LEU A 215 49.82 -46.04 -15.32
CA LEU A 215 50.92 -45.62 -14.44
C LEU A 215 51.87 -46.78 -14.21
N LEU A 216 53.16 -46.48 -14.09
CA LEU A 216 54.15 -47.46 -13.65
C LEU A 216 54.01 -47.68 -12.14
N GLU A 217 54.21 -48.91 -11.67
CA GLU A 217 54.21 -49.22 -10.24
C GLU A 217 55.33 -48.47 -9.48
N SER A 218 56.40 -48.10 -10.17
CA SER A 218 57.52 -47.36 -9.64
C SER A 218 57.29 -45.84 -9.59
N GLU A 219 56.08 -45.36 -9.89
CA GLU A 219 55.77 -43.94 -9.92
C GLU A 219 55.87 -43.35 -8.49
N PRO A 220 56.65 -42.27 -8.28
CA PRO A 220 56.85 -41.71 -6.95
C PRO A 220 55.57 -41.16 -6.32
N VAL A 221 55.50 -41.21 -4.98
CA VAL A 221 54.45 -40.55 -4.20
C VAL A 221 54.45 -39.04 -4.50
N ASN A 222 53.25 -38.46 -4.62
CA ASN A 222 53.02 -37.07 -5.02
C ASN A 222 53.42 -36.72 -6.46
N SER A 223 53.70 -37.72 -7.32
CA SER A 223 53.83 -37.47 -8.75
C SER A 223 52.54 -36.88 -9.32
N ARG A 224 52.68 -35.88 -10.20
CA ARG A 224 51.57 -35.27 -10.93
C ARG A 224 51.45 -36.01 -12.26
N PHE A 225 50.65 -37.06 -12.27
CA PHE A 225 50.58 -37.98 -13.40
C PHE A 225 49.42 -37.71 -14.36
N PHE A 226 48.39 -36.99 -13.91
CA PHE A 226 47.23 -36.69 -14.74
C PHE A 226 46.50 -35.44 -14.27
N LYS A 227 45.77 -34.80 -15.20
CA LYS A 227 44.90 -33.66 -14.92
C LYS A 227 43.59 -33.86 -15.69
N VAL A 228 42.47 -33.84 -14.97
CA VAL A 228 41.14 -33.68 -15.57
C VAL A 228 40.87 -32.19 -15.81
N GLN A 229 40.10 -31.89 -16.86
CA GLN A 229 39.72 -30.52 -17.19
C GLN A 229 38.24 -30.48 -17.51
N ALA A 230 37.50 -29.67 -16.76
CA ALA A 230 36.15 -29.24 -17.12
C ALA A 230 36.18 -27.77 -17.53
N SER A 231 35.20 -27.38 -18.33
CA SER A 231 34.92 -26.01 -18.72
C SER A 231 33.45 -25.71 -18.46
N ASP A 232 33.21 -24.53 -17.92
CA ASP A 232 31.88 -23.95 -17.77
C ASP A 232 31.76 -22.80 -18.77
N ARG A 233 30.57 -22.58 -19.32
CA ARG A 233 30.32 -21.49 -20.27
C ARG A 233 29.93 -20.19 -19.57
N ASP A 234 29.58 -20.25 -18.29
CA ASP A 234 29.24 -19.08 -17.50
C ASP A 234 30.48 -18.24 -17.17
N SER A 235 30.28 -16.94 -16.97
CA SER A 235 31.38 -16.00 -16.68
C SER A 235 31.52 -15.73 -15.19
N GLY A 236 32.72 -15.29 -14.76
CA GLY A 236 32.97 -14.89 -13.38
C GLY A 236 32.80 -16.02 -12.38
N ALA A 237 32.14 -15.74 -11.24
CA ALA A 237 31.92 -16.73 -10.19
C ALA A 237 30.97 -17.87 -10.61
N ASN A 238 30.09 -17.63 -11.59
CA ASN A 238 29.18 -18.65 -12.09
C ASN A 238 29.91 -19.75 -12.87
N GLY A 239 31.05 -19.43 -13.50
CA GLY A 239 31.90 -20.39 -14.21
C GLY A 239 33.08 -20.95 -13.39
N GLU A 240 33.13 -20.73 -12.08
CA GLU A 240 34.22 -21.23 -11.24
C GLU A 240 34.06 -22.73 -10.94
N ILE A 241 35.07 -23.53 -11.30
CA ILE A 241 35.01 -24.99 -11.21
C ILE A 241 35.88 -25.49 -10.06
N SER A 242 35.29 -26.34 -9.21
CA SER A 242 36.00 -27.12 -8.19
C SER A 242 35.92 -28.62 -8.46
N TYR A 243 36.98 -29.35 -8.12
CA TYR A 243 37.09 -30.79 -8.35
C TYR A 243 37.17 -31.54 -7.02
N HIS A 244 36.46 -32.65 -6.92
CA HIS A 244 36.55 -33.56 -5.78
C HIS A 244 36.40 -35.00 -6.28
N ILE A 245 37.07 -35.93 -5.59
CA ILE A 245 36.94 -37.37 -5.86
C ILE A 245 35.78 -37.89 -5.00
N THR A 246 34.81 -38.53 -5.64
CA THR A 246 33.59 -39.01 -4.97
C THR A 246 33.68 -40.47 -4.52
N ASP A 247 34.47 -41.30 -5.21
CA ASP A 247 34.59 -42.73 -4.94
C ASP A 247 35.89 -43.31 -5.53
N GLY A 248 36.21 -44.57 -5.20
CA GLY A 248 37.30 -45.33 -5.82
C GLY A 248 38.72 -44.98 -5.33
N ASN A 249 38.86 -44.08 -4.36
CA ASN A 249 40.15 -43.78 -3.70
C ASN A 249 40.32 -44.43 -2.32
N VAL A 250 39.45 -45.37 -1.96
CA VAL A 250 39.51 -46.10 -0.70
C VAL A 250 40.57 -47.21 -0.78
N GLY A 251 41.80 -46.85 -0.40
CA GLY A 251 42.85 -47.82 -0.06
C GLY A 251 42.95 -47.96 1.46
N GLU A 252 42.98 -49.21 1.96
CA GLU A 252 43.47 -49.49 3.31
C GLU A 252 44.92 -49.00 3.41
N ALA A 253 45.20 -48.19 4.43
CA ALA A 253 46.52 -47.66 4.74
C ALA A 253 47.50 -48.76 5.18
#